data_AF-L7ETR3-F1
#
_entry.id   AF-L7ETR3-F1
#
_cell.length_a   1.000
_cell.length_b   1.000
_cell.length_c   1.000
_cell.angle_alpha   90.00
_cell.angle_beta   90.00
_cell.angle_gamma   90.00
#
_symmetry.space_group_name_H-M   'P 1'
#
loop_
_entity.id
_entity.type
_entity.pdbx_description
1 polymer ?
#
loop_
_entity_poly.entity_id
_entity_poly.type
_entity_poly.pdbx_seq_one_letter_code
_entity_poly.pdbx_strand_id
1 'polypeptide(L)'
;MQLAESWEPLALTGQSLIALPEVGPYAGVGVAARMRVISIEVGDPVERVRARQATRPEAQNLGMTPPGPVLVIERTYYDQDSGRPVETADIVMRGDRWVSIYGQAPQGS
;
A
#
# COMPACT_ATOMS: atom_id res chain seq x y z
N MET A 1 8.04 9.31 -7.44
CA MET A 1 7.28 8.37 -8.31
C MET A 1 7.39 6.99 -7.71
N GLN A 2 6.24 6.34 -7.59
CA GLN A 2 6.02 5.01 -7.04
C GLN A 2 5.07 4.29 -8.01
N LEU A 3 5.21 2.97 -8.15
CA LEU A 3 4.19 2.12 -8.77
C LEU A 3 3.47 1.40 -7.66
N ALA A 4 2.15 1.34 -7.73
CA ALA A 4 1.33 0.65 -6.76
C ALA A 4 0.16 0.00 -7.48
N GLU A 5 -0.04 -1.28 -7.20
CA GLU A 5 -1.25 -2.01 -7.56
C GLU A 5 -1.87 -2.54 -6.26
N SER A 6 -3.18 -2.38 -6.11
CA SER A 6 -3.90 -2.63 -4.86
C SER A 6 -5.19 -3.39 -5.16
N TRP A 7 -5.50 -4.36 -4.32
CA TRP A 7 -6.65 -5.24 -4.45
C TRP A 7 -7.41 -5.30 -3.13
N GLU A 8 -8.71 -5.03 -3.20
CA GLU A 8 -9.65 -5.10 -2.08
C GLU A 8 -10.74 -6.13 -2.41
N PRO A 9 -11.10 -7.06 -1.49
CA PRO A 9 -12.17 -8.02 -1.75
C PRO A 9 -13.52 -7.32 -1.89
N LEU A 10 -14.20 -7.50 -3.02
CA LEU A 10 -15.56 -7.00 -3.24
C LEU A 10 -16.58 -7.57 -2.25
N ALA A 11 -16.31 -8.74 -1.67
CA ALA A 11 -17.11 -9.30 -0.57
C ALA A 11 -17.15 -8.38 0.66
N LEU A 12 -16.15 -7.50 0.83
CA LEU A 12 -16.09 -6.50 1.89
C LEU A 12 -16.56 -5.13 1.41
N THR A 13 -16.06 -4.66 0.27
CA THR A 13 -16.25 -3.27 -0.16
C THR A 13 -17.39 -3.07 -1.15
N GLY A 14 -17.80 -4.11 -1.88
CA GLY A 14 -18.59 -4.01 -3.11
C GLY A 14 -20.03 -3.50 -2.96
N GLN A 15 -20.57 -3.44 -1.73
CA GLN A 15 -21.91 -2.90 -1.45
C GLN A 15 -21.86 -1.58 -0.67
N SER A 16 -20.73 -0.87 -0.72
CA SER A 16 -20.49 0.34 0.07
C SER A 16 -20.00 1.51 -0.78
N LEU A 17 -20.03 2.71 -0.19
CA LEU A 17 -19.53 3.94 -0.82
C LEU A 17 -18.00 3.95 -1.02
N ILE A 18 -17.28 2.96 -0.48
CA ILE A 18 -15.83 2.83 -0.61
C ILE A 18 -15.41 1.81 -1.68
N ALA A 19 -16.38 1.18 -2.38
CA ALA A 19 -16.10 0.14 -3.38
C ALA A 19 -15.14 0.61 -4.50
N LEU A 20 -15.14 1.91 -4.78
CA LEU A 20 -14.23 2.55 -5.72
C LEU A 20 -13.25 3.45 -4.94
N PRO A 21 -11.99 3.02 -4.73
CA PRO A 21 -11.03 3.74 -3.88
C PRO A 21 -10.78 5.22 -4.23
N GLU A 22 -10.94 5.58 -5.50
CA GLU A 22 -10.63 6.91 -6.05
C GLU A 22 -11.87 7.72 -6.43
N VAL A 23 -13.07 7.27 -6.03
CA VAL A 23 -14.33 7.93 -6.40
C VAL A 23 -15.19 8.18 -5.16
N GLY A 24 -15.92 9.29 -5.18
CA GLY A 24 -16.88 9.63 -4.13
C GLY A 24 -16.25 10.31 -2.91
N PRO A 25 -16.97 10.39 -1.78
CA PRO A 25 -16.58 11.21 -0.62
C PRO A 25 -15.34 10.69 0.11
N TYR A 26 -14.90 9.46 -0.15
CA TYR A 26 -13.73 8.83 0.46
C TYR A 26 -12.61 8.56 -0.57
N ALA A 27 -12.61 9.29 -1.69
CA ALA A 27 -11.52 9.22 -2.65
C ALA A 27 -10.19 9.68 -2.01
N GLY A 28 -9.12 8.91 -2.19
CA GLY A 28 -7.76 9.29 -1.78
C GLY A 28 -7.47 9.33 -0.27
N VAL A 29 -8.43 9.02 0.61
CA VAL A 29 -8.21 9.04 2.08
C VAL A 29 -7.41 7.84 2.63
N GLY A 30 -7.08 6.88 1.75
CA GLY A 30 -6.31 5.68 2.10
C GLY A 30 -7.15 4.52 2.62
N VAL A 31 -6.56 3.32 2.60
CA VAL A 31 -7.24 2.04 2.94
C VAL A 31 -7.82 2.08 4.35
N ALA A 32 -7.04 2.45 5.36
CA ALA A 32 -7.48 2.42 6.76
C ALA A 32 -8.70 3.31 7.02
N ALA A 33 -8.72 4.52 6.46
CA ALA A 33 -9.85 5.43 6.59
C ALA A 33 -11.09 4.90 5.84
N ARG A 34 -10.91 4.31 4.64
CA ARG A 34 -12.01 3.67 3.92
C ARG A 34 -12.60 2.49 4.70
N MET A 35 -11.77 1.55 5.16
CA MET A 35 -12.23 0.37 5.89
C MET A 35 -12.99 0.74 7.18
N ARG A 36 -12.63 1.83 7.85
CA ARG A 36 -13.37 2.35 9.00
C ARG A 36 -14.81 2.76 8.67
N VAL A 37 -15.10 3.22 7.45
CA VAL A 37 -16.48 3.55 7.00
C VAL A 37 -17.40 2.33 7.06
N ILE A 38 -16.86 1.14 6.84
CA ILE A 38 -17.59 -0.13 6.91
C ILE A 38 -17.33 -0.88 8.23
N SER A 39 -16.93 -0.14 9.28
CA SER A 39 -16.66 -0.66 10.63
C SER A 39 -15.56 -1.72 10.72
N ILE A 40 -14.58 -1.67 9.80
CA ILE A 40 -13.39 -2.53 9.84
C ILE A 40 -12.20 -1.68 10.32
N GLU A 41 -11.65 -2.04 11.49
CA GLU A 41 -10.42 -1.45 12.02
C GLU A 41 -9.21 -2.26 11.56
N VAL A 42 -8.21 -1.61 10.95
CA VAL A 42 -7.09 -2.34 10.30
C VAL A 42 -5.73 -2.24 10.98
N GLY A 43 -5.52 -1.26 11.87
CA GLY A 43 -4.20 -1.02 12.47
C GLY A 43 -3.09 -0.73 11.44
N ASP A 44 -1.85 -1.06 11.81
CA ASP A 44 -0.70 -1.01 10.90
C ASP A 44 -0.70 -2.21 9.94
N PRO A 45 -0.28 -2.03 8.67
CA PRO A 45 -0.20 -3.14 7.73
C PRO A 45 0.99 -4.04 8.01
N VAL A 46 0.91 -5.30 7.55
CA VAL A 46 2.08 -6.17 7.45
C VAL A 46 2.76 -5.90 6.10
N GLU A 47 4.05 -5.58 6.13
CA GLU A 47 4.84 -5.34 4.93
C GLU A 47 5.97 -6.37 4.80
N ARG A 48 6.07 -7.01 3.64
CA ARG A 48 7.26 -7.76 3.22
C ARG A 48 8.06 -6.90 2.27
N VAL A 49 9.24 -6.46 2.72
CA VAL A 49 10.13 -5.63 1.92
C VAL A 49 11.29 -6.45 1.39
N ARG A 50 11.52 -6.37 0.07
CA ARG A 50 12.68 -6.95 -0.61
C ARG A 50 13.31 -5.96 -1.56
N ALA A 51 14.60 -6.14 -1.81
CA ALA A 51 15.31 -5.43 -2.86
C ALA A 51 15.52 -6.33 -4.08
N ARG A 52 15.40 -5.77 -5.28
CA ARG A 52 15.80 -6.42 -6.53
C ARG A 52 16.14 -5.39 -7.61
N GLN A 53 16.64 -5.85 -8.75
CA GLN A 53 16.72 -5.00 -9.95
C GLN A 53 15.32 -4.73 -10.52
N ALA A 54 15.11 -3.51 -11.01
CA ALA A 54 13.90 -3.15 -11.73
C ALA A 54 13.77 -3.95 -13.03
N THR A 55 12.55 -4.36 -13.36
CA THR A 55 12.22 -4.79 -14.73
C THR A 55 12.27 -3.58 -15.67
N ARG A 56 12.33 -3.81 -16.99
CA ARG A 56 12.31 -2.71 -17.97
C ARG A 56 11.04 -1.84 -17.87
N PRO A 57 9.82 -2.40 -17.76
CA PRO A 57 8.61 -1.59 -17.61
C PRO A 57 8.61 -0.76 -16.32
N GLU A 58 9.02 -1.35 -15.20
CA GLU A 58 9.14 -0.61 -13.94
C GLU A 58 10.14 0.53 -14.06
N ALA A 59 11.29 0.25 -14.66
CA ALA A 59 12.33 1.25 -14.88
C ALA A 59 11.82 2.45 -15.68
N GLN A 60 11.11 2.19 -16.78
CA GLN A 60 10.50 3.22 -17.59
C GLN A 60 9.48 4.05 -16.80
N ASN A 61 8.54 3.40 -16.10
CA ASN A 61 7.49 4.07 -15.34
C ASN A 61 8.02 4.82 -14.11
N LEU A 62 9.16 4.39 -13.56
CA LEU A 62 9.87 5.06 -12.46
C LEU A 62 10.87 6.12 -12.94
N GLY A 63 11.02 6.31 -14.25
CA GLY A 63 11.96 7.28 -14.84
C GLY A 63 13.41 6.96 -14.50
N MET A 64 13.81 5.68 -14.62
CA MET A 64 15.18 5.23 -14.45
C MET A 64 15.76 4.69 -15.77
N THR A 65 16.94 5.17 -16.13
CA THR A 65 17.70 4.69 -17.28
C THR A 65 19.18 4.73 -16.91
N PRO A 66 19.90 3.59 -16.84
CA PRO A 66 19.40 2.21 -17.01
C PRO A 66 18.53 1.72 -15.83
N PRO A 67 17.91 0.53 -15.92
CA PRO A 67 17.32 -0.15 -14.77
C PRO A 67 18.32 -0.26 -13.60
N GLY A 68 17.81 -0.13 -12.39
CA GLY A 68 18.60 -0.11 -11.16
C GLY A 68 17.86 -0.75 -9.99
N PRO A 69 18.41 -0.65 -8.77
CA PRO A 69 17.80 -1.26 -7.59
C PRO A 69 16.46 -0.62 -7.24
N VAL A 70 15.48 -1.46 -6.91
CA VAL A 70 14.15 -1.08 -6.41
C VAL A 70 13.86 -1.76 -5.09
N LEU A 71 13.08 -1.05 -4.27
CA LEU A 71 12.37 -1.63 -3.13
C LEU A 71 11.02 -2.13 -3.63
N VAL A 72 10.71 -3.38 -3.30
CA VAL A 72 9.42 -4.02 -3.58
C VAL A 72 8.78 -4.34 -2.23
N ILE A 73 7.58 -3.83 -2.03
CA ILE A 73 6.82 -3.97 -0.80
C ILE A 73 5.53 -4.69 -1.13
N GLU A 74 5.34 -5.87 -0.55
CA GLU A 74 4.07 -6.58 -0.54
C GLU A 74 3.40 -6.21 0.79
N ARG A 75 2.35 -5.39 0.72
CA ARG A 75 1.62 -4.86 1.89
C ARG A 75 0.27 -5.56 2.02
N THR A 76 -0.12 -5.93 3.24
CA THR A 76 -1.46 -6.42 3.52
C THR A 76 -2.02 -5.77 4.77
N TYR A 77 -3.23 -5.20 4.68
CA TYR A 77 -4.02 -4.78 5.83
C TYR A 77 -4.93 -5.92 6.29
N TYR A 78 -5.09 -6.04 7.60
CA TYR A 78 -5.92 -7.06 8.22
C TYR A 78 -6.99 -6.40 9.09
N ASP A 79 -8.19 -6.96 9.08
CA ASP A 79 -9.19 -6.65 10.10
C ASP A 79 -8.65 -7.10 11.47
N GLN A 80 -8.56 -6.18 12.42
CA GLN A 80 -8.01 -6.44 13.74
C GLN A 80 -8.89 -7.38 14.58
N ASP A 81 -10.19 -7.45 14.29
CA ASP A 81 -11.11 -8.33 15.01
C ASP A 81 -11.02 -9.77 14.49
N SER A 82 -11.14 -9.94 13.17
CA SER A 82 -11.21 -11.28 12.56
C SER A 82 -9.87 -11.83 12.06
N GLY A 83 -8.83 -11.00 11.94
CA GLY A 83 -7.55 -11.37 11.36
C GLY A 83 -7.58 -11.63 9.85
N ARG A 84 -8.70 -11.34 9.16
CA ARG A 84 -8.84 -11.55 7.72
C ARG A 84 -8.14 -10.45 6.92
N PRO A 85 -7.53 -10.73 5.76
CA PRO A 85 -6.99 -9.70 4.89
C PRO A 85 -8.14 -8.88 4.27
N VAL A 86 -7.97 -7.56 4.23
CA VAL A 86 -8.98 -6.62 3.71
C VAL A 86 -8.47 -5.81 2.52
N GLU A 87 -7.16 -5.71 2.38
CA GLU A 87 -6.47 -5.14 1.24
C GLU A 87 -5.11 -5.78 1.12
N THR A 88 -4.63 -5.97 -0.11
CA THR A 88 -3.22 -6.24 -0.38
C THR A 88 -2.73 -5.36 -1.51
N ALA A 89 -1.45 -4.98 -1.49
CA ALA A 89 -0.84 -4.18 -2.54
C ALA A 89 0.60 -4.58 -2.83
N ASP A 90 0.96 -4.47 -4.10
CA ASP A 90 2.32 -4.53 -4.58
C ASP A 90 2.80 -3.12 -4.88
N ILE A 91 3.86 -2.71 -4.21
CA ILE A 91 4.43 -1.37 -4.30
C ILE A 91 5.88 -1.47 -4.74
N VAL A 92 6.25 -0.71 -5.78
CA VAL A 92 7.62 -0.64 -6.29
C VAL A 92 8.11 0.81 -6.25
N MET A 93 9.26 1.00 -5.60
CA MET A 93 9.92 2.30 -5.45
C MET A 93 11.39 2.21 -5.82
N ARG A 94 11.94 3.34 -6.24
CA ARG A 94 13.36 3.49 -6.54
C ARG A 94 14.22 3.35 -5.28
N GLY A 95 15.04 2.30 -5.22
CA GLY A 95 15.92 2.04 -4.07
C GLY A 95 17.07 3.04 -3.95
N ASP A 96 17.39 3.77 -5.02
CA ASP A 96 18.39 4.84 -5.03
C ASP A 96 17.84 6.19 -4.54
N ARG A 97 16.52 6.31 -4.30
CA ARG A 97 15.86 7.56 -3.89
C ARG A 97 14.96 7.43 -2.67
N TRP A 98 14.61 6.22 -2.28
CA TRP A 98 13.67 5.95 -1.20
C TRP A 98 14.26 5.00 -0.17
N VAL A 99 13.89 5.24 1.08
CA VAL A 99 14.19 4.39 2.23
C VAL A 99 12.87 4.04 2.91
N SER A 100 12.75 2.83 3.44
CA SER A 100 11.67 2.48 4.35
C SER A 100 12.15 2.63 5.79
N ILE A 101 11.37 3.32 6.61
CA ILE A 101 11.67 3.56 8.03
C ILE A 101 10.58 2.86 8.84
N TYR A 102 11.00 2.00 9.77
CA TYR A 102 10.11 1.26 10.66
C TYR A 102 10.32 1.70 12.11
N GLY A 103 9.22 1.68 12.86
CA GLY A 103 9.18 2.12 14.25
C GLY A 103 8.80 3.59 14.39
N GLN A 104 8.64 4.03 15.63
CA GLN A 104 8.31 5.41 15.97
C GLN A 104 9.57 6.11 16.48
N ALA A 105 9.87 7.29 15.95
CA ALA A 105 10.86 8.16 16.56
C ALA A 105 10.34 8.58 17.95
N PRO A 106 11.20 8.63 18.98
CA PRO A 106 10.80 9.16 20.27
C PRO A 106 10.33 10.61 20.10
N GLN A 107 9.15 10.94 20.64
CA GLN A 107 8.73 12.32 20.74
C GLN A 107 9.62 12.98 21.80
N GLY A 108 10.39 13.99 21.41
CA GLY A 108 11.21 14.76 22.33
C GLY A 108 10.36 15.27 23.51
N SER A 109 10.96 15.27 24.70
CA SER A 109 10.34 15.74 25.96
C SER A 109 9.88 17.19 25.86
#